data_AF-A0AAP5BLB1-F1
#
_entry.id   AF-A0AAP5BLB1-F1
#
_cell.length_a   1.000
_cell.length_b   1.000
_cell.length_c   1.000
_cell.angle_alpha   90.00
_cell.angle_beta   90.00
_cell.angle_gamma   90.00
#
_symmetry.space_group_name_H-M   'P 1'
#
loop_
_entity.id
_entity.type
_entity.pdbx_description
1 polymer ?
#
loop_
_entity_poly.entity_id
_entity_poly.type
_entity_poly.pdbx_seq_one_letter_code
_entity_poly.pdbx_strand_id
1 'polypeptide(L)'
;YKSTVLSAFQDVADSLAALDNDAQMLAFAERAAQAAQAAFDETASRARLGSLPSTAQHASEQRFLNARLSAARAGSQRMSDTAALFQAMGELPADQPHVTSRE
;
A
#
# COMPACT_ATOMS: atom_id res chain seq x y z
N TYR A 1 -10.31 4.21 -33.28
CA TYR A 1 -8.99 4.86 -33.14
C TYR A 1 -8.96 5.99 -32.13
N LYS A 2 -9.60 7.17 -32.36
CA LYS A 2 -9.54 8.29 -31.39
C LYS A 2 -10.06 7.93 -29.99
N SER A 3 -11.17 7.19 -29.90
CA SER A 3 -11.74 6.73 -28.63
C SER A 3 -10.77 5.82 -27.86
N THR A 4 -10.17 4.85 -28.54
CA THR A 4 -9.22 3.88 -27.98
C THR A 4 -7.98 4.55 -27.39
N VAL A 5 -7.44 5.55 -28.09
CA VAL A 5 -6.27 6.32 -27.62
C VAL A 5 -6.61 7.13 -26.37
N LEU A 6 -7.80 7.74 -26.33
CA LEU A 6 -8.25 8.51 -25.17
C LEU A 6 -8.45 7.61 -23.94
N SER A 7 -9.04 6.42 -24.13
CA SER A 7 -9.19 5.43 -23.05
C SER A 7 -7.83 4.99 -22.50
N ALA A 8 -6.85 4.69 -23.36
CA ALA A 8 -5.52 4.30 -22.91
C ALA A 8 -4.82 5.39 -22.08
N PHE A 9 -4.97 6.67 -22.43
CA PHE A 9 -4.44 7.77 -21.61
C PHE A 9 -5.15 7.90 -20.27
N GLN A 10 -6.46 7.64 -20.22
CA GLN A 10 -7.21 7.65 -18.98
C GLN A 10 -6.76 6.52 -18.03
N ASP A 11 -6.58 5.31 -18.55
CA ASP A 11 -6.12 4.15 -17.75
C ASP A 11 -4.73 4.39 -17.13
N VAL A 12 -3.82 5.04 -17.88
CA VAL A 12 -2.51 5.44 -17.35
C VAL A 12 -2.64 6.51 -16.27
N ALA A 13 -3.49 7.53 -16.48
CA ALA A 13 -3.70 8.59 -15.49
C ALA A 13 -4.28 8.02 -14.18
N ASP A 14 -5.26 7.10 -14.27
CA ASP A 14 -5.86 6.43 -13.12
C ASP A 14 -4.82 5.55 -12.40
N SER A 15 -3.95 4.86 -13.13
CA SER A 15 -2.86 4.06 -12.55
C SER A 15 -1.83 4.91 -11.81
N LEU A 16 -1.46 6.07 -12.37
CA LEU A 16 -0.54 7.01 -11.71
C LEU A 16 -1.16 7.63 -10.45
N ALA A 17 -2.45 7.96 -10.49
CA ALA A 17 -3.17 8.45 -9.32
C ALA A 17 -3.25 7.39 -8.20
N ALA A 18 -3.47 6.13 -8.56
CA ALA A 18 -3.45 5.01 -7.61
C ALA A 18 -2.06 4.86 -6.96
N LEU A 19 -0.99 4.89 -7.75
CA LEU A 19 0.40 4.80 -7.24
C LEU A 19 0.78 5.95 -6.29
N ASP A 20 0.28 7.16 -6.54
CA ASP A 20 0.47 8.28 -5.62
C ASP A 20 -0.25 8.04 -4.29
N ASN A 21 -1.49 7.52 -4.35
CA ASN A 21 -2.22 7.13 -3.15
C ASN A 21 -1.48 6.04 -2.36
N ASP A 22 -0.97 5.01 -3.03
CA ASP A 22 -0.20 3.94 -2.40
C ASP A 22 1.07 4.46 -1.74
N ALA A 23 1.76 5.42 -2.36
CA ALA A 23 2.93 6.06 -1.78
C ALA A 23 2.57 6.84 -0.50
N GLN A 24 1.46 7.57 -0.50
CA GLN A 24 0.97 8.28 0.69
C GLN A 24 0.57 7.30 1.80
N MET A 25 -0.10 6.20 1.45
CA MET A 25 -0.49 5.13 2.37
C MET A 25 0.72 4.43 2.99
N LEU A 26 1.75 4.14 2.20
CA LEU A 26 3.02 3.59 2.69
C LEU A 26 3.68 4.55 3.68
N ALA A 27 3.82 5.83 3.34
CA ALA A 27 4.42 6.83 4.23
C ALA A 27 3.63 7.02 5.53
N PHE A 28 2.31 6.87 5.50
CA PHE A 28 1.49 6.85 6.71
C PHE A 28 1.75 5.59 7.55
N ALA A 29 1.76 4.41 6.93
CA ALA A 29 1.99 3.14 7.62
C ALA A 29 3.39 3.07 8.27
N GLU A 30 4.41 3.59 7.60
CA GLU A 30 5.78 3.67 8.15
C GLU A 30 5.85 4.60 9.37
N ARG A 31 5.23 5.78 9.31
CA ARG A 31 5.14 6.70 10.46
C ARG A 31 4.36 6.07 11.62
N ALA A 32 3.27 5.36 11.34
CA ALA A 32 2.52 4.63 12.34
C ALA A 32 3.36 3.52 13.01
N ALA A 33 4.17 2.79 12.22
CA ALA A 33 5.08 1.77 12.74
C ALA A 33 6.16 2.38 13.65
N GLN A 34 6.75 3.51 13.26
CA GLN A 34 7.72 4.25 14.08
C GLN A 34 7.10 4.75 15.39
N ALA A 35 5.90 5.32 15.32
CA ALA A 35 5.18 5.78 16.52
C ALA A 35 4.84 4.60 17.46
N ALA A 36 4.41 3.47 16.91
CA ALA A 36 4.14 2.27 17.70
C ALA A 36 5.41 1.68 18.33
N GLN A 37 6.56 1.78 17.64
CA GLN A 37 7.86 1.39 18.20
C GLN A 37 8.22 2.24 19.43
N ALA A 38 8.14 3.57 19.30
CA ALA A 38 8.43 4.48 20.42
C ALA A 38 7.51 4.21 21.63
N ALA A 39 6.23 3.95 21.37
CA ALA A 39 5.26 3.59 22.42
C ALA A 39 5.58 2.24 23.08
N PHE A 40 6.05 1.24 22.32
CA PHE A 40 6.52 -0.03 22.87
C PHE A 40 7.77 0.16 23.74
N ASP A 41 8.76 0.90 23.26
CA ASP A 41 10.01 1.15 23.99
C ASP A 41 9.75 1.85 25.34
N GLU A 42 8.85 2.84 25.34
CA GLU A 42 8.40 3.52 26.56
C GLU A 42 7.68 2.57 27.51
N THR A 43 6.72 1.78 26.99
CA THR A 43 5.94 0.84 27.80
C THR A 43 6.84 -0.24 28.40
N ALA A 44 7.79 -0.77 27.62
CA ALA A 44 8.77 -1.76 28.08
C ALA A 44 9.70 -1.16 29.15
N SER A 45 10.09 0.11 29.03
CA SER A 45 10.86 0.81 30.05
C SER A 45 10.09 0.91 31.38
N ARG A 46 8.83 1.38 31.32
CA ARG A 46 7.95 1.48 32.49
C ARG A 46 7.67 0.12 33.13
N ALA A 47 7.51 -0.94 32.32
CA ALA A 47 7.33 -2.31 32.82
C ALA A 47 8.58 -2.82 33.55
N ARG A 48 9.79 -2.58 33.02
CA ARG A 48 11.06 -2.94 33.69
C ARG A 48 11.25 -2.23 35.02
N LEU A 49 10.71 -1.02 35.17
CA LEU A 49 10.70 -0.26 36.42
C LEU A 49 9.56 -0.66 37.36
N GLY A 50 8.72 -1.65 36.99
CA GLY A 50 7.57 -2.09 37.77
C GLY A 50 6.38 -1.14 37.78
N SER A 51 6.40 -0.07 36.96
CA SER A 51 5.32 0.92 36.87
C SER A 51 4.15 0.46 36.01
N LEU A 52 4.34 -0.57 35.19
CA LEU A 52 3.30 -1.20 34.36
C LEU A 52 3.38 -2.73 34.45
N PRO A 53 2.24 -3.44 34.34
CA PRO A 53 2.25 -4.90 34.27
C PRO A 53 2.87 -5.39 32.94
N SER A 54 3.43 -6.60 32.94
CA SER A 54 4.01 -7.22 31.73
C SER A 54 3.00 -7.37 30.59
N THR A 55 1.72 -7.52 30.90
CA THR A 55 0.63 -7.56 29.90
C THR A 55 0.52 -6.27 29.11
N ALA A 56 0.82 -5.10 29.70
CA ALA A 56 0.85 -3.83 28.99
C ALA A 56 2.00 -3.79 27.98
N GLN A 57 3.17 -4.32 28.35
CA GLN A 57 4.31 -4.46 27.44
C GLN A 57 3.95 -5.35 26.24
N HIS A 58 3.42 -6.55 26.46
CA HIS A 58 3.01 -7.45 25.37
C HIS A 58 1.94 -6.83 24.46
N ALA A 59 0.96 -6.12 25.02
CA ALA A 59 -0.05 -5.43 24.22
C ALA A 59 0.56 -4.32 23.34
N SER A 60 1.53 -3.55 23.87
CA SER A 60 2.24 -2.54 23.08
C SER A 60 3.15 -3.16 22.00
N GLU A 61 3.78 -4.30 22.29
CA GLU A 61 4.59 -5.06 21.34
C GLU A 61 3.73 -5.57 20.17
N GLN A 62 2.58 -6.16 20.47
CA GLN A 62 1.66 -6.65 19.45
C GLN A 62 1.18 -5.51 18.54
N ARG A 63 0.90 -4.32 19.09
CA ARG A 63 0.55 -3.13 18.30
C ARG A 63 1.69 -2.71 17.37
N PHE A 64 2.93 -2.68 17.88
CA PHE A 64 4.11 -2.38 17.07
C PHE A 64 4.31 -3.38 15.93
N LEU A 65 4.23 -4.68 16.22
CA LEU A 65 4.39 -5.73 15.21
C LEU A 65 3.30 -5.67 14.14
N ASN A 66 2.05 -5.41 14.52
CA ASN A 66 0.96 -5.21 13.58
C ASN A 66 1.19 -3.98 12.69
N ALA A 67 1.65 -2.86 13.26
CA ALA A 67 1.96 -1.66 12.48
C ALA A 67 3.11 -1.91 11.47
N ARG A 68 4.16 -2.63 11.88
CA ARG A 68 5.24 -3.04 10.97
C ARG A 68 4.74 -3.95 9.85
N LEU A 69 3.86 -4.90 10.15
CA LEU A 69 3.26 -5.77 9.14
C LEU A 69 2.43 -4.97 8.13
N SER A 70 1.66 -3.99 8.60
CA SER A 70 0.89 -3.10 7.72
C SER A 70 1.81 -2.28 6.80
N ALA A 71 2.92 -1.73 7.32
CA ALA A 71 3.90 -1.01 6.51
C ALA A 71 4.53 -1.91 5.43
N ALA A 72 4.91 -3.15 5.80
CA ALA A 72 5.44 -4.11 4.83
C ALA A 72 4.42 -4.45 3.73
N ARG A 73 3.15 -4.64 4.08
CA ARG A 73 2.06 -4.89 3.12
C ARG A 73 1.86 -3.71 2.17
N ALA A 74 1.86 -2.48 2.69
CA ALA A 74 1.75 -1.27 1.87
C ALA A 74 2.93 -1.16 0.87
N GLY A 75 4.14 -1.50 1.32
CA GLY A 75 5.33 -1.52 0.45
C GLY A 75 5.21 -2.55 -0.67
N SER A 76 4.77 -3.76 -0.35
CA SER A 76 4.52 -4.82 -1.33
C SER A 76 3.44 -4.43 -2.35
N GLN A 77 2.35 -3.80 -1.90
CA GLN A 77 1.27 -3.35 -2.76
C GLN A 77 1.78 -2.35 -3.80
N ARG A 78 2.48 -1.29 -3.36
CA ARG A 78 3.09 -0.30 -4.26
C ARG A 78 4.03 -0.93 -5.29
N MET A 79 4.83 -1.92 -4.90
CA MET A 79 5.73 -2.65 -5.82
C MET A 79 4.93 -3.43 -6.86
N SER A 80 3.84 -4.09 -6.45
CA SER A 80 2.94 -4.81 -7.35
C SER A 80 2.26 -3.88 -8.35
N ASP A 81 1.75 -2.75 -7.89
CA ASP A 81 1.06 -1.77 -8.75
C ASP A 81 2.03 -1.09 -9.73
N THR A 82 3.28 -0.87 -9.30
CA THR A 82 4.35 -0.39 -10.18
C THR A 82 4.67 -1.40 -11.28
N ALA A 83 4.74 -2.69 -10.94
CA ALA A 83 4.97 -3.76 -11.92
C ALA A 83 3.80 -3.89 -12.91
N ALA A 84 2.56 -3.77 -12.43
CA ALA A 84 1.36 -3.76 -13.26
C ALA A 84 1.35 -2.58 -14.24
N LEU A 85 1.74 -1.38 -13.80
CA LEU A 85 1.90 -0.22 -14.69
C LEU A 85 2.94 -0.48 -15.79
N PHE A 86 4.11 -1.03 -15.43
CA PHE A 86 5.14 -1.35 -16.42
C PHE A 86 4.66 -2.40 -17.43
N GLN A 87 3.93 -3.42 -16.99
CA GLN A 87 3.31 -4.41 -17.88
C GLN A 87 2.33 -3.72 -18.85
N ALA A 88 1.42 -2.88 -18.35
CA ALA A 88 0.42 -2.18 -19.16
C ALA A 88 1.05 -1.19 -20.17
N MET A 89 2.20 -0.57 -19.82
CA MET A 89 2.95 0.29 -20.76
C MET A 89 3.72 -0.52 -21.82
N GLY A 90 4.05 -1.78 -21.55
CA GLY A 90 4.70 -2.70 -22.49
C GLY A 90 3.72 -3.51 -23.35
N GLU A 91 2.46 -3.60 -22.92
CA GLU A 91 1.42 -4.41 -23.54
C GLU A 91 0.26 -3.50 -23.99
N LEU A 92 0.25 -3.08 -25.27
CA LEU A 92 -0.95 -2.49 -25.88
C LEU A 92 -2.08 -3.56 -25.85
N PRO A 93 -3.36 -3.19 -25.65
CA PRO A 93 -4.44 -4.17 -25.60
C PRO A 93 -4.53 -4.93 -26.93
N ALA A 94 -4.67 -6.26 -26.84
CA ALA A 94 -5.21 -7.05 -27.93
C ALA A 94 -6.59 -6.47 -28.27
N ASP A 95 -6.74 -6.11 -29.54
CA ASP A 95 -7.94 -5.60 -30.19
C ASP A 95 -9.22 -6.20 -29.57
N GLN A 96 -10.05 -5.37 -28.92
CA GLN A 96 -11.38 -5.81 -28.50
C GLN A 96 -12.18 -6.04 -29.78
N PRO A 97 -12.64 -7.28 -30.09
CA PRO A 97 -13.47 -7.48 -31.26
C PRO A 97 -14.80 -6.78 -30.99
N HIS A 98 -15.02 -5.64 -31.64
CA HIS A 98 -16.33 -5.07 -31.79
C HIS A 98 -17.18 -6.11 -32.54
N VAL A 99 -17.99 -6.86 -31.79
CA VAL A 99 -18.98 -7.77 -32.36
C VAL A 99 -19.94 -6.93 -33.16
N THR A 100 -19.75 -6.89 -34.48
CA THR A 100 -20.74 -6.36 -35.41
C THR A 100 -21.91 -7.33 -35.41
N SER A 101 -22.95 -7.03 -34.64
CA SER A 101 -24.28 -7.58 -34.88
C SER A 101 -24.68 -7.20 -36.30
N ARG A 102 -24.64 -8.18 -37.21
CA ARG A 102 -25.07 -8.05 -38.60
C ARG A 102 -26.56 -8.39 -38.64
N GLU A 103 -27.37 -7.39 -39.01
CA GLU A 103 -28.72 -7.57 -39.58
C GLU A 103 -28.66 -8.29 -40.93
#